data_AF-A0A519LUH2-F1
#
_entry.id   AF-A0A519LUH2-F1
#
_cell.length_a   1.000
_cell.length_b   1.000
_cell.length_c   1.000
_cell.angle_alpha   90.00
_cell.angle_beta   90.00
_cell.angle_gamma   90.00
#
_symmetry.space_group_name_H-M   'P 1'
#
loop_
_entity.id
_entity.type
_entity.pdbx_description
1 polymer ?
#
loop_
_entity_poly.entity_id
_entity_poly.type
_entity_poly.pdbx_seq_one_letter_code
_entity_poly.pdbx_strand_id
1 'polypeptide(L)'
;MKEVFNFVKVKHSKEMNIQKAKPEDHIRLTEITKKSKAFWGYSEEQILAWDKQLTITSAYIKNNPVFNLVEENKIMGYYSYIIEENNQVKLDNLFLLPEYIGKGLGALLMNDFLQRMR
;
A
#
# COMPACT_ATOMS: atom_id res chain seq x y z
N MET A 1 23.38 -46.83 4.85
CA MET A 1 22.09 -46.63 5.54
C MET A 1 22.04 -45.17 5.99
N LYS A 2 21.20 -44.36 5.32
CA LYS A 2 20.71 -42.98 5.65
C LYS A 2 21.76 -41.84 5.59
N GLU A 3 21.90 -41.17 4.43
CA GLU A 3 21.31 -39.84 4.07
C GLU A 3 21.91 -38.68 4.91
N VAL A 4 22.92 -37.93 4.45
CA VAL A 4 22.90 -36.80 3.49
C VAL A 4 21.70 -35.87 3.65
N PHE A 5 21.79 -34.82 4.48
CA PHE A 5 21.08 -33.57 4.23
C PHE A 5 21.91 -32.36 4.69
N ASN A 6 22.56 -31.76 3.70
CA ASN A 6 23.21 -30.48 3.78
C ASN A 6 22.10 -29.40 3.75
N PHE A 7 21.65 -28.94 4.91
CA PHE A 7 20.73 -27.80 4.96
C PHE A 7 21.52 -26.51 4.71
N VAL A 8 21.54 -26.09 3.45
CA VAL A 8 21.77 -24.69 3.10
C VAL A 8 20.77 -23.88 3.92
N LYS A 9 21.27 -23.04 4.84
CA LYS A 9 20.45 -22.08 5.59
C LYS A 9 19.67 -21.24 4.58
N VAL A 10 18.38 -21.53 4.44
CA VAL A 10 17.46 -20.75 3.61
C VAL A 10 17.42 -19.33 4.17
N LYS A 11 17.65 -18.34 3.29
CA LYS A 11 17.66 -16.90 3.56
C LYS A 11 16.44 -16.51 4.39
N HIS A 12 16.64 -15.64 5.39
CA HIS A 12 15.57 -14.97 6.13
C HIS A 12 14.60 -14.31 5.12
N SER A 13 13.41 -14.88 4.91
CA SER A 13 12.32 -14.16 4.28
C SER A 13 11.84 -13.13 5.27
N LYS A 14 12.02 -11.85 4.95
CA LYS A 14 11.56 -10.73 5.78
C LYS A 14 10.04 -10.80 5.86
N GLU A 15 9.47 -10.68 7.05
CA GLU A 15 8.02 -10.74 7.21
C GLU A 15 7.38 -9.43 6.73
N MET A 16 6.40 -9.57 5.83
CA MET A 16 5.53 -8.47 5.40
C MET A 16 4.28 -8.45 6.27
N ASN A 17 3.85 -7.26 6.69
CA ASN A 17 2.62 -7.08 7.45
C ASN A 17 1.78 -5.90 6.93
N ILE A 18 0.47 -5.95 7.18
CA ILE A 18 -0.44 -4.81 7.00
C ILE A 18 -0.72 -4.20 8.36
N GLN A 19 -0.50 -2.89 8.48
CA GLN A 19 -0.71 -2.16 9.73
C GLN A 19 -1.38 -0.80 9.50
N LYS A 20 -2.09 -0.29 10.49
CA LYS A 20 -2.75 1.02 10.41
C LYS A 20 -1.72 2.12 10.19
N ALA A 21 -1.98 3.02 9.25
CA ALA A 21 -1.13 4.17 8.99
C ALA A 21 -1.23 5.19 10.12
N LYS A 22 -0.14 5.93 10.33
CA LYS A 22 -0.08 7.06 11.25
C LYS A 22 -0.15 8.37 10.47
N PRO A 23 -0.63 9.47 11.08
CA PRO A 23 -0.72 10.76 10.39
C PRO A 23 0.63 11.27 9.85
N GLU A 24 1.75 10.82 10.42
CA GLU A 24 3.11 11.15 9.99
C GLU A 24 3.49 10.45 8.67
N ASP A 25 2.81 9.37 8.28
CA ASP A 25 3.09 8.63 7.04
C ASP A 25 2.67 9.39 5.78
N HIS A 26 1.90 10.48 5.91
CA HIS A 26 1.27 11.20 4.80
C HIS A 26 2.24 11.63 3.67
N ILE A 27 3.46 12.05 4.02
CA ILE A 27 4.50 12.39 3.04
C ILE A 27 4.87 11.16 2.21
N ARG A 28 5.10 10.04 2.90
CA ARG A 28 5.48 8.78 2.28
C ARG A 28 4.35 8.20 1.43
N LEU A 29 3.11 8.28 1.90
CA LEU A 29 1.94 7.81 1.13
C LEU A 29 1.71 8.67 -0.12
N THR A 30 1.88 9.99 -0.02
CA THR A 30 1.84 10.90 -1.18
C THR A 30 2.89 10.53 -2.24
N GLU A 31 4.12 10.23 -1.80
CA GLU A 31 5.19 9.80 -2.70
C GLU A 31 4.83 8.49 -3.42
N ILE A 32 4.30 7.51 -2.67
CA ILE A 32 3.84 6.23 -3.23
C ILE A 32 2.74 6.47 -4.26
N THR A 33 1.73 7.27 -3.96
CA THR A 33 0.61 7.57 -4.86
C THR A 33 1.08 8.17 -6.18
N LYS A 34 1.95 9.18 -6.12
CA LYS A 34 2.49 9.84 -7.32
C LYS A 34 3.35 8.89 -8.15
N LYS A 35 4.26 8.12 -7.52
CA LYS A 35 5.09 7.12 -8.21
C LYS A 35 4.27 5.99 -8.82
N SER A 36 3.27 5.50 -8.10
CA SER A 36 2.36 4.46 -8.56
C SER A 36 1.53 4.92 -9.75
N LYS A 37 1.05 6.18 -9.74
CA LYS A 37 0.34 6.76 -10.88
C LYS A 37 1.26 6.96 -12.09
N ALA A 38 2.45 7.53 -11.91
CA ALA A 38 3.39 7.75 -13.01
C ALA A 38 3.80 6.46 -13.75
N PHE A 39 3.80 5.31 -13.06
CA PHE A 39 4.08 4.00 -13.67
C PHE A 39 3.16 3.65 -14.86
N TRP A 40 1.95 4.20 -14.91
CA TRP A 40 0.97 3.94 -15.97
C TRP A 40 1.13 4.82 -17.21
N GLY A 41 2.24 5.58 -17.33
CA GLY A 41 2.58 6.32 -18.54
C GLY A 41 1.97 7.72 -18.64
N TYR A 42 1.47 8.28 -17.53
CA TYR A 42 1.06 9.68 -17.48
C TYR A 42 2.27 10.62 -17.52
N SER A 43 2.15 11.75 -18.20
CA SER A 43 3.22 12.75 -18.30
C SER A 43 3.44 13.45 -16.96
N GLU A 44 4.62 14.06 -16.79
CA GLU A 44 4.92 14.85 -15.59
C GLU A 44 3.93 16.00 -15.41
N GLU A 45 3.52 16.66 -16.49
CA GLU A 45 2.53 17.75 -16.45
C GLU A 45 1.17 17.26 -15.97
N GLN A 46 0.75 16.04 -16.35
CA GLN A 46 -0.49 15.44 -15.86
C GLN A 46 -0.42 15.15 -14.37
N ILE A 47 0.69 14.56 -13.91
CA ILE A 47 0.91 14.27 -12.49
C ILE A 47 0.93 15.58 -11.67
N LEU A 48 1.57 16.64 -12.18
CA LEU A 48 1.59 17.96 -11.57
C LEU A 48 0.20 18.61 -11.53
N ALA A 49 -0.59 18.47 -12.60
CA ALA A 49 -1.96 18.97 -12.63
C ALA A 49 -2.86 18.30 -11.57
N TRP A 50 -2.54 17.05 -11.20
CA TRP A 50 -3.26 16.29 -10.18
C TRP A 50 -2.61 16.34 -8.79
N ASP A 51 -1.62 17.20 -8.58
CA ASP A 51 -0.82 17.23 -7.34
C ASP A 51 -1.67 17.22 -6.07
N LYS A 52 -2.72 18.06 -6.03
CA LYS A 52 -3.66 18.14 -4.91
C LYS A 52 -4.44 16.84 -4.70
N GLN A 53 -4.91 16.20 -5.77
CA GLN A 53 -5.72 14.97 -5.71
C GLN A 53 -4.85 13.75 -5.36
N LEU A 54 -3.57 13.77 -5.71
CA LEU A 54 -2.61 12.71 -5.42
C LEU A 54 -1.90 12.90 -4.07
N THR A 55 -2.19 13.99 -3.36
CA THR A 55 -1.59 14.30 -2.05
C THR A 55 -2.43 13.72 -0.92
N ILE A 56 -1.83 12.81 -0.17
CA ILE A 56 -2.37 12.28 1.07
C ILE A 56 -1.97 13.22 2.19
N THR A 57 -2.95 13.76 2.90
CA THR A 57 -2.71 14.70 4.00
C THR A 57 -2.71 13.97 5.34
N SER A 58 -2.01 14.54 6.33
CA SER A 58 -2.08 14.06 7.71
C SER A 58 -3.52 14.01 8.24
N ALA A 59 -4.34 15.01 7.88
CA ALA A 59 -5.77 15.06 8.23
C ALA A 59 -6.57 13.93 7.58
N TYR A 60 -6.30 13.59 6.32
CA TYR A 60 -6.94 12.46 5.64
C TYR A 60 -6.69 11.15 6.41
N ILE A 61 -5.46 10.90 6.85
CA ILE A 61 -5.12 9.68 7.61
C ILE A 61 -5.78 9.68 9.00
N LYS A 62 -5.90 10.83 9.65
CA LYS A 62 -6.61 10.94 10.95
C LYS A 62 -8.09 10.61 10.84
N ASN A 63 -8.71 11.00 9.73
CA ASN A 63 -10.17 10.95 9.56
C ASN A 63 -10.65 9.69 8.83
N ASN A 64 -9.76 8.93 8.18
CA ASN A 64 -10.14 7.77 7.38
C ASN A 64 -9.36 6.51 7.80
N PRO A 65 -9.92 5.32 7.61
CA PRO A 65 -9.17 4.08 7.70
C PRO A 65 -8.10 3.99 6.60
N VAL A 66 -6.84 3.94 7.00
CA VAL A 66 -5.67 3.83 6.10
C VAL A 66 -4.74 2.73 6.63
N PHE A 67 -4.27 1.86 5.74
CA PHE A 67 -3.46 0.69 6.07
C PHE A 67 -2.26 0.56 5.15
N ASN A 68 -1.08 0.44 5.74
CA ASN A 68 0.21 0.33 5.06
C ASN A 68 0.62 -1.14 4.95
N LEU A 69 1.10 -1.54 3.78
CA LEU A 69 1.90 -2.75 3.59
C LEU A 69 3.36 -2.45 3.90
N VAL A 70 3.94 -3.14 4.88
CA VAL A 70 5.28 -2.86 5.40
C VAL A 70 6.14 -4.12 5.38
N GLU A 71 7.40 -3.95 4.99
CA GLU A 71 8.48 -4.93 5.13
C GLU A 71 9.68 -4.21 5.76
N GLU A 72 10.21 -4.69 6.89
CA GLU A 72 11.35 -4.06 7.58
C GLU A 72 11.23 -2.54 7.79
N ASN A 73 10.07 -2.07 8.24
CA ASN A 73 9.75 -0.65 8.40
C ASN A 73 9.69 0.18 7.10
N LYS A 74 9.85 -0.43 5.91
CA LYS A 74 9.62 0.22 4.63
C LYS A 74 8.15 0.06 4.21
N ILE A 75 7.44 1.17 4.04
CA ILE A 75 6.11 1.18 3.43
C ILE A 75 6.26 0.95 1.92
N MET A 76 5.72 -0.18 1.45
CA MET A 76 5.75 -0.64 0.06
C MET A 76 4.54 -0.17 -0.74
N GLY A 77 3.42 -0.01 -0.04
CA GLY A 77 2.15 0.46 -0.56
C GLY A 77 1.13 0.60 0.56
N TYR A 78 -0.08 1.00 0.20
CA TYR A 78 -1.15 1.21 1.16
C TYR A 78 -2.50 1.11 0.48
N TYR A 79 -3.54 1.02 1.29
CA TYR A 79 -4.90 1.30 0.84
C TYR A 79 -5.64 2.14 1.89
N SER A 80 -6.73 2.77 1.47
CA SER A 80 -7.66 3.46 2.34
C SER A 80 -9.08 3.37 1.81
N TYR A 81 -10.05 3.53 2.70
CA TYR A 81 -11.45 3.53 2.33
C TYR A 81 -12.23 4.60 3.09
N ILE A 82 -13.37 5.00 2.52
CA ILE A 82 -14.31 5.94 3.09
C ILE A 82 -15.61 5.19 3.36
N ILE A 83 -16.18 5.40 4.55
CA ILE A 83 -17.51 4.91 4.90
C ILE A 83 -18.49 6.04 4.59
N GLU A 84 -19.42 5.79 3.68
CA GLU A 84 -20.44 6.75 3.26
C GLU A 84 -21.71 6.62 4.11
N GLU A 85 -22.51 7.68 4.17
CA GLU A 85 -23.73 7.75 5.02
C GLU A 85 -24.79 6.69 4.65
N ASN A 86 -24.78 6.23 3.40
CA ASN A 86 -25.71 5.23 2.86
C ASN A 86 -25.27 3.76 3.14
N ASN A 87 -24.39 3.55 4.12
CA ASN A 87 -23.75 2.25 4.42
C ASN A 87 -22.94 1.66 3.25
N GLN A 88 -22.51 2.47 2.30
CA GLN A 88 -21.54 2.04 1.29
C GLN A 88 -20.12 2.28 1.77
N VAL A 89 -19.19 1.45 1.29
CA VAL A 89 -17.76 1.65 1.52
C VAL A 89 -17.07 1.83 0.18
N LYS A 90 -16.43 2.99 0.02
CA LYS A 90 -15.62 3.31 -1.14
C LYS A 90 -14.16 2.99 -0.85
N LEU A 91 -13.57 2.07 -1.61
CA LEU A 91 -12.12 1.91 -1.66
C LEU A 91 -11.53 3.14 -2.35
N ASP A 92 -10.94 4.04 -1.58
CA ASP A 92 -10.57 5.38 -2.05
C ASP A 92 -9.14 5.41 -2.59
N ASN A 93 -8.22 4.68 -1.96
CA ASN A 93 -6.86 4.50 -2.45
C ASN A 93 -6.44 3.04 -2.38
N LEU A 94 -5.68 2.59 -3.38
CA LEU A 94 -4.99 1.29 -3.40
C LEU A 94 -3.75 1.44 -4.28
N PHE A 95 -2.59 1.63 -3.66
CA PHE A 95 -1.34 1.94 -4.37
C PHE A 95 -0.17 1.13 -3.85
N LEU A 96 0.73 0.77 -4.76
CA LEU A 96 2.03 0.16 -4.51
C LEU A 96 3.09 0.97 -5.25
N LEU A 97 4.30 1.01 -4.71
CA LEU A 97 5.43 1.50 -5.49
C LEU A 97 5.64 0.66 -6.75
N PRO A 98 6.18 1.25 -7.83
CA PRO A 98 6.45 0.56 -9.09
C PRO A 98 7.22 -0.75 -8.95
N GLU A 99 8.24 -0.80 -8.09
CA GLU A 99 9.06 -2.01 -7.89
C GLU A 99 8.29 -3.19 -7.26
N TYR A 100 7.06 -2.97 -6.79
CA TYR A 100 6.21 -3.97 -6.14
C TYR A 100 4.96 -4.32 -6.96
N ILE A 101 4.71 -3.64 -8.08
CA ILE A 101 3.61 -3.95 -9.00
C ILE A 101 3.91 -5.25 -9.75
N GLY A 102 2.86 -6.05 -10.01
CA GLY A 102 2.97 -7.35 -10.70
C GLY A 102 3.43 -8.51 -9.82
N LYS A 103 3.59 -8.31 -8.50
CA LYS A 103 4.07 -9.33 -7.55
C LYS A 103 2.99 -9.94 -6.65
N GLY A 104 1.71 -9.72 -6.96
CA GLY A 104 0.58 -10.21 -6.16
C GLY A 104 0.25 -9.38 -4.90
N LEU A 105 1.06 -8.37 -4.57
CA LEU A 105 0.86 -7.55 -3.35
C LEU A 105 -0.41 -6.68 -3.40
N GLY A 106 -0.90 -6.33 -4.60
CA GLY A 106 -2.16 -5.59 -4.73
C GLY A 106 -3.37 -6.45 -4.36
N ALA A 107 -3.33 -7.74 -4.72
CA ALA A 107 -4.36 -8.70 -4.32
C ALA A 107 -4.31 -8.97 -2.81
N LEU A 108 -3.11 -9.00 -2.22
CA LEU A 108 -2.95 -9.10 -0.76
C LEU A 108 -3.62 -7.93 -0.04
N LEU A 109 -3.40 -6.68 -0.50
CA LEU A 109 -4.06 -5.50 0.07
C LEU A 109 -5.58 -5.52 -0.13
N MET A 110 -6.04 -5.89 -1.32
CA MET A 110 -7.47 -6.00 -1.63
C MET A 110 -8.16 -7.04 -0.73
N ASN A 111 -7.53 -8.19 -0.49
CA ASN A 111 -8.08 -9.23 0.37
C ASN A 111 -8.19 -8.77 1.84
N ASP A 112 -7.19 -8.06 2.36
CA ASP A 112 -7.25 -7.48 3.71
C ASP A 112 -8.39 -6.45 3.81
N PHE A 113 -8.55 -5.58 2.80
CA PHE A 113 -9.69 -4.67 2.72
C PHE A 113 -11.02 -5.43 2.76
N LEU A 114 -11.23 -6.42 1.89
CA LEU A 114 -12.47 -7.20 1.83
C LEU A 114 -12.76 -7.96 3.14
N GLN A 115 -11.73 -8.48 3.82
CA GLN A 115 -11.88 -9.15 5.11
C GLN A 115 -12.38 -8.20 6.20
N ARG A 116 -11.94 -6.94 6.18
CA ARG A 116 -12.39 -5.92 7.15
C ARG A 116 -13.82 -5.46 6.92
N MET A 117 -14.35 -5.65 5.70
CA MET A 117 -15.71 -5.24 5.33
C MET A 117 -16.76 -6.31 5.63
N ARG A 118 -16.35 -7.48 6.11
CA ARG A 118 -17.25 -8.54 6.57
C ARG A 118 -17.68 -8.30 8.00
#